data_AF-A0A7C1VUY2-F1
#
_entry.id   AF-A0A7C1VUY2-F1
#
_cell.length_a   1.000
_cell.length_b   1.000
_cell.length_c   1.000
_cell.angle_alpha   90.00
_cell.angle_beta   90.00
_cell.angle_gamma   90.00
#
_symmetry.space_group_name_H-M   'P 1'
#
loop_
_entity.id
_entity.type
_entity.pdbx_description
1 polymer ?
#
loop_
_entity_poly.entity_id
_entity_poly.type
_entity_poly.pdbx_seq_one_letter_code
_entity_poly.pdbx_strand_id
1 'polypeptide(L)'
;MYNKVKKILPILIVALLLAMVRSSSDNKFPSNDEVQHFLDWYWDRPLAAQGHPPSTLNALEASLEPEACKRCHPSQFADWEKSRHARAMGPGVYGQILDMTEDEYQNCLDCHAPLKEQADTLAKTRFYGGIKPLGGASPTQVSTPVSEHLHKKGLICSTCHLRGYQWFGPPRRPDLPPLTSESRLPHNGWNSHKAFEDSRFCAACHQFPANGYAINGKLLENTYNEWKESPQAATGQTCQSCHMPNRRHLWRGIHDPKAVRSGVDIQVSPVKITDGFVSTQLSMTNTATGHYFPTYVTPKIVMQAYQENKQGKLLENTLQQTIIERHLSLDLSTEYFDTRLAPGQTAILNYQAPLKPQTTTLVLIIKVEPDAFYTRLYQTLLEEDFTDKGTTLILQALAESTASNFTLYQKRHLVFPGASPLESPNGARLI
;
A
#
# COMPACT_ATOMS: atom_id res chain seq x y z
N MET A 1 -7.40 27.76 20.09
CA MET A 1 -6.95 26.54 19.38
C MET A 1 -8.09 25.56 19.04
N TYR A 2 -9.33 25.81 19.51
CA TYR A 2 -10.58 25.13 19.17
C TYR A 2 -11.07 25.23 17.69
N ASN A 3 -10.32 25.94 16.82
CA ASN A 3 -10.74 26.32 15.45
C ASN A 3 -10.00 25.58 14.32
N LYS A 4 -9.07 24.67 14.64
CA LYS A 4 -8.30 23.91 13.61
C LYS A 4 -8.96 22.60 13.20
N VAL A 5 -9.69 21.92 14.10
CA VAL A 5 -10.40 20.66 13.81
C VAL A 5 -11.55 20.87 12.81
N LYS A 6 -12.29 21.98 12.93
CA LYS A 6 -13.27 22.44 11.93
C LYS A 6 -12.63 22.90 10.61
N LYS A 7 -11.32 22.83 10.45
CA LYS A 7 -10.65 23.05 9.16
C LYS A 7 -10.04 21.76 8.62
N ILE A 8 -9.41 20.93 9.44
CA ILE A 8 -8.77 19.68 8.95
C ILE A 8 -9.81 18.67 8.46
N LEU A 9 -10.92 18.47 9.18
CA LEU A 9 -11.98 17.54 8.78
C LEU A 9 -12.70 18.00 7.49
N PRO A 10 -13.17 19.27 7.36
CA PRO A 10 -13.73 19.73 6.10
C PRO A 10 -12.68 19.96 5.00
N ILE A 11 -11.38 20.08 5.28
CA ILE A 11 -10.34 20.19 4.23
C ILE A 11 -9.98 18.81 3.66
N LEU A 12 -9.94 17.75 4.47
CA LEU A 12 -9.89 16.37 3.96
C LEU A 12 -11.17 16.05 3.17
N ILE A 13 -12.34 16.42 3.69
CA ILE A 13 -13.62 16.29 2.99
C ILE A 13 -13.68 17.15 1.71
N VAL A 14 -13.16 18.38 1.69
CA VAL A 14 -13.12 19.27 0.51
C VAL A 14 -12.06 18.83 -0.50
N ALA A 15 -10.92 18.29 -0.06
CA ALA A 15 -9.94 17.64 -0.92
C ALA A 15 -10.53 16.38 -1.59
N LEU A 16 -11.32 15.60 -0.85
CA LEU A 16 -12.10 14.47 -1.38
C LEU A 16 -13.28 14.92 -2.28
N LEU A 17 -13.96 16.02 -1.96
CA LEU A 17 -15.02 16.61 -2.80
C LEU A 17 -14.46 17.29 -4.06
N LEU A 18 -13.22 17.77 -4.05
CA LEU A 18 -12.56 18.36 -5.23
C LEU A 18 -11.88 17.31 -6.13
N ALA A 19 -11.80 16.05 -5.70
CA ALA A 19 -11.61 14.93 -6.63
C ALA A 19 -12.82 14.75 -7.57
N MET A 20 -13.90 15.53 -7.36
CA MET A 20 -15.13 15.49 -8.13
C MET A 20 -15.14 16.54 -9.24
N VAL A 21 -14.68 16.11 -10.41
CA VAL A 21 -15.49 16.34 -11.61
C VAL A 21 -15.77 14.95 -12.18
N ARG A 22 -17.05 14.54 -12.14
CA ARG A 22 -17.52 13.45 -13.00
C ARG A 22 -17.24 13.88 -14.44
N SER A 23 -16.29 13.22 -15.09
CA SER A 23 -16.22 13.24 -16.54
C SER A 23 -16.38 11.82 -17.04
N SER A 24 -17.42 11.62 -17.85
CA SER A 24 -17.32 10.73 -19.00
C SER A 24 -15.94 10.89 -19.64
N SER A 25 -15.22 9.79 -19.83
CA SER A 25 -13.89 9.73 -20.38
C SER A 25 -13.79 10.44 -21.74
N ASP A 26 -13.35 11.70 -21.76
CA ASP A 26 -12.92 12.39 -22.97
C ASP A 26 -11.42 12.17 -23.23
N ASN A 27 -10.95 10.94 -23.02
CA ASN A 27 -9.69 10.47 -23.57
C ASN A 27 -10.00 9.66 -24.83
N LYS A 28 -10.04 10.35 -25.99
CA LYS A 28 -10.03 9.69 -27.30
C LYS A 28 -8.70 8.99 -27.54
N PHE A 29 -8.54 7.81 -26.95
CA PHE A 29 -7.67 6.77 -27.49
C PHE A 29 -8.43 6.03 -28.61
N PRO A 30 -7.75 5.57 -29.67
CA PRO A 30 -8.42 4.95 -30.80
C PRO A 30 -9.21 3.72 -30.36
N SER A 31 -10.40 3.56 -30.96
CA SER A 31 -11.47 2.59 -30.63
C SER A 31 -11.13 1.11 -30.87
N ASN A 32 -9.85 0.71 -30.74
CA ASN A 32 -9.37 -0.65 -30.98
C ASN A 32 -8.62 -1.25 -29.77
N ASP A 33 -8.54 -0.55 -28.62
CA ASP A 33 -7.95 -1.11 -27.40
C ASP A 33 -8.99 -1.95 -26.64
N GLU A 34 -9.05 -3.23 -27.00
CA GLU A 34 -9.94 -4.24 -26.38
C GLU A 34 -9.80 -4.27 -24.84
N VAL A 35 -8.58 -4.09 -24.32
CA VAL A 35 -8.34 -4.09 -22.88
C VAL A 35 -8.96 -2.87 -22.23
N GLN A 36 -8.78 -1.68 -22.79
CA GLN A 36 -9.37 -0.46 -22.22
C GLN A 36 -10.90 -0.51 -22.27
N HIS A 37 -11.49 -0.91 -23.40
CA HIS A 37 -12.94 -1.03 -23.53
C HIS A 37 -13.54 -1.99 -22.50
N PHE A 38 -12.89 -3.13 -22.25
CA PHE A 38 -13.31 -4.04 -21.19
C PHE A 38 -13.22 -3.39 -19.81
N LEU A 39 -12.12 -2.71 -19.50
CA LEU A 39 -11.89 -2.10 -18.19
C LEU A 39 -12.85 -0.95 -17.89
N ASP A 40 -13.21 -0.15 -18.90
CA ASP A 40 -14.18 0.95 -18.78
C ASP A 40 -15.55 0.43 -18.31
N TRP A 41 -16.00 -0.71 -18.84
CA TRP A 41 -17.20 -1.38 -18.36
C TRP A 41 -16.98 -2.11 -17.02
N TYR A 42 -15.87 -2.83 -16.88
CA TYR A 42 -15.63 -3.70 -15.73
C TYR A 42 -15.45 -2.93 -14.41
N TRP A 43 -14.92 -1.71 -14.50
CA TRP A 43 -14.71 -0.79 -13.40
C TRP A 43 -15.58 0.47 -13.51
N ASP A 44 -16.76 0.37 -14.12
CA ASP A 44 -17.76 1.44 -14.08
C ASP A 44 -18.27 1.60 -12.63
N ARG A 45 -18.08 2.80 -12.05
CA ARG A 45 -18.25 3.06 -10.61
C ARG A 45 -19.44 3.97 -10.32
N PRO A 46 -20.17 3.75 -9.20
CA PRO A 46 -20.01 2.62 -8.27
C PRO A 46 -20.41 1.29 -8.94
N LEU A 47 -19.79 0.17 -8.52
CA LEU A 47 -20.06 -1.11 -9.14
C LEU A 47 -21.54 -1.49 -8.99
N ALA A 48 -22.14 -2.02 -10.06
CA ALA A 48 -23.50 -2.56 -10.01
C ALA A 48 -23.60 -3.78 -9.08
N ALA A 49 -24.78 -3.99 -8.49
CA ALA A 49 -25.08 -5.21 -7.74
C ALA A 49 -25.02 -6.44 -8.65
N GLN A 50 -24.67 -7.60 -8.08
CA GLN A 50 -24.63 -8.87 -8.80
C GLN A 50 -26.02 -9.34 -9.25
N GLY A 51 -27.07 -8.86 -8.57
CA GLY A 51 -28.46 -9.21 -8.87
C GLY A 51 -28.86 -10.55 -8.25
N HIS A 52 -29.80 -11.25 -8.88
CA HIS A 52 -30.26 -12.55 -8.39
C HIS A 52 -29.38 -13.68 -8.98
N PRO A 53 -28.92 -14.64 -8.15
CA PRO A 53 -28.14 -15.76 -8.66
C PRO A 53 -28.96 -16.61 -9.64
N PRO A 54 -28.39 -17.02 -10.79
CA PRO A 54 -29.01 -17.97 -11.69
C PRO A 54 -29.38 -19.29 -10.98
N SER A 55 -30.54 -19.87 -11.31
CA SER A 55 -31.01 -21.14 -10.73
C SER A 55 -30.11 -22.35 -11.04
N THR A 56 -29.21 -22.21 -12.01
CA THR A 56 -28.19 -23.21 -12.35
C THR A 56 -27.08 -23.30 -11.31
N LEU A 57 -26.87 -22.26 -10.50
CA LEU A 57 -25.82 -22.21 -9.49
C LEU A 57 -26.32 -22.82 -8.19
N ASN A 58 -25.46 -23.61 -7.53
CA ASN A 58 -25.74 -24.04 -6.17
C ASN A 58 -25.44 -22.93 -5.15
N ALA A 59 -25.84 -23.11 -3.90
CA ALA A 59 -25.66 -22.10 -2.84
C ALA A 59 -24.19 -21.71 -2.58
N LEU A 60 -23.24 -22.63 -2.80
CA LEU A 60 -21.81 -22.33 -2.66
C LEU A 60 -21.30 -21.45 -3.80
N GLU A 61 -21.74 -21.70 -5.04
CA GLU A 61 -21.39 -20.91 -6.21
C GLU A 61 -22.10 -19.54 -6.24
N ALA A 62 -23.30 -19.46 -5.67
CA ALA A 62 -24.07 -18.22 -5.58
C ALA A 62 -23.59 -17.26 -4.48
N SER A 63 -22.71 -17.73 -3.58
CA SER A 63 -22.21 -16.93 -2.45
C SER A 63 -21.13 -15.94 -2.89
N LEU A 64 -21.25 -14.70 -2.42
CA LEU A 64 -20.23 -13.66 -2.60
C LEU A 64 -19.13 -13.71 -1.53
N GLU A 65 -19.28 -14.57 -0.52
CA GLU A 65 -18.37 -14.66 0.61
C GLU A 65 -17.03 -15.31 0.20
N PRO A 66 -15.88 -14.74 0.59
CA PRO A 66 -14.59 -15.33 0.25
C PRO A 66 -14.40 -16.75 0.84
N GLU A 67 -15.05 -17.06 1.97
CA GLU A 67 -15.02 -18.39 2.59
C GLU A 67 -15.73 -19.44 1.73
N ALA A 68 -16.70 -19.05 0.89
CA ALA A 68 -17.28 -19.95 -0.10
C ALA A 68 -16.24 -20.29 -1.18
N CYS A 69 -15.51 -19.28 -1.67
CA CYS A 69 -14.44 -19.48 -2.66
C CYS A 69 -13.34 -20.41 -2.12
N LYS A 70 -12.99 -20.33 -0.82
CA LYS A 70 -12.00 -21.19 -0.15
C LYS A 70 -12.24 -22.69 -0.37
N ARG A 71 -13.51 -23.12 -0.50
CA ARG A 71 -13.88 -24.53 -0.64
C ARG A 71 -13.27 -25.17 -1.89
N CYS A 72 -13.09 -24.40 -2.97
CA CYS A 72 -12.48 -24.86 -4.22
C CYS A 72 -11.14 -24.17 -4.53
N HIS A 73 -10.90 -22.96 -3.98
CA HIS A 73 -9.70 -22.15 -4.20
C HIS A 73 -8.94 -21.88 -2.87
N PRO A 74 -8.51 -22.93 -2.13
CA PRO A 74 -7.92 -22.75 -0.81
C PRO A 74 -6.59 -22.00 -0.84
N SER A 75 -5.79 -22.16 -1.91
CA SER A 75 -4.51 -21.46 -2.04
C SER A 75 -4.69 -19.96 -2.27
N GLN A 76 -5.59 -19.56 -3.17
CA GLN A 76 -5.89 -18.15 -3.43
C GLN A 76 -6.49 -17.49 -2.20
N PHE A 77 -7.41 -18.16 -1.51
CA PHE A 77 -7.98 -17.67 -0.25
C PHE A 77 -6.90 -17.46 0.81
N ALA A 78 -6.01 -18.44 1.02
CA ALA A 78 -4.96 -18.36 2.05
C ALA A 78 -3.93 -17.24 1.79
N ASP A 79 -3.69 -16.90 0.52
CA ASP A 79 -2.88 -15.74 0.16
C ASP A 79 -3.64 -14.44 0.43
N TRP A 80 -4.88 -14.36 -0.06
CA TRP A 80 -5.74 -13.19 0.08
C TRP A 80 -5.97 -12.82 1.55
N GLU A 81 -6.32 -13.78 2.39
CA GLU A 81 -6.62 -13.59 3.83
C GLU A 81 -5.47 -12.90 4.58
N LYS A 82 -4.22 -13.11 4.14
CA LYS A 82 -3.01 -12.51 4.74
C LYS A 82 -2.63 -11.16 4.13
N SER A 83 -3.22 -10.82 2.98
CA SER A 83 -2.88 -9.62 2.23
C SER A 83 -3.41 -8.34 2.88
N ARG A 84 -3.03 -7.19 2.32
CA ARG A 84 -3.66 -5.91 2.65
C ARG A 84 -5.01 -5.71 1.96
N HIS A 85 -5.30 -6.43 0.88
CA HIS A 85 -6.62 -6.41 0.23
C HIS A 85 -7.73 -6.96 1.13
N ALA A 86 -7.51 -8.09 1.80
CA ALA A 86 -8.46 -8.61 2.81
C ALA A 86 -8.64 -7.67 4.02
N ARG A 87 -7.67 -6.79 4.25
CA ARG A 87 -7.66 -5.79 5.33
C ARG A 87 -7.91 -4.38 4.82
N ALA A 88 -8.41 -4.22 3.59
CA ALA A 88 -8.62 -2.91 3.00
C ALA A 88 -9.63 -2.11 3.83
N MET A 89 -10.64 -2.78 4.41
CA MET A 89 -11.53 -2.16 5.40
C MET A 89 -11.10 -2.34 6.86
N GLY A 90 -9.80 -2.30 7.11
CA GLY A 90 -9.22 -2.38 8.46
C GLY A 90 -9.65 -1.23 9.39
N PRO A 91 -9.25 -1.28 10.67
CA PRO A 91 -9.75 -0.39 11.71
C PRO A 91 -9.47 1.09 11.43
N GLY A 92 -8.36 1.41 10.76
CA GLY A 92 -8.03 2.79 10.40
C GLY A 92 -9.03 3.42 9.42
N VAL A 93 -9.38 2.71 8.34
CA VAL A 93 -10.36 3.21 7.37
C VAL A 93 -11.76 3.12 7.96
N TYR A 94 -12.11 1.99 8.57
CA TYR A 94 -13.44 1.79 9.14
C TYR A 94 -13.75 2.80 10.24
N GLY A 95 -12.78 3.09 11.13
CA GLY A 95 -12.94 4.09 12.18
C GLY A 95 -13.16 5.51 11.65
N GLN A 96 -12.54 5.87 10.53
CA GLN A 96 -12.70 7.20 9.92
C GLN A 96 -14.06 7.37 9.21
N ILE A 97 -14.56 6.33 8.53
CA ILE A 97 -15.81 6.45 7.76
C ILE A 97 -17.09 6.47 8.62
N LEU A 98 -17.01 6.09 9.90
CA LEU A 98 -18.19 6.03 10.78
C LEU A 98 -18.85 7.39 10.99
N ASP A 99 -18.09 8.48 10.89
CA ASP A 99 -18.57 9.86 11.04
C ASP A 99 -18.72 10.61 9.71
N MET A 100 -18.46 9.94 8.58
CA MET A 100 -18.63 10.50 7.23
C MET A 100 -20.07 10.40 6.72
N THR A 101 -20.45 11.32 5.84
CA THR A 101 -21.69 11.24 5.06
C THR A 101 -21.62 10.11 4.03
N GLU A 102 -22.76 9.75 3.44
CA GLU A 102 -22.82 8.70 2.40
C GLU A 102 -21.98 9.01 1.18
N ASP A 103 -22.09 10.23 0.68
CA ASP A 103 -21.30 10.69 -0.46
C ASP A 103 -19.79 10.73 -0.14
N GLU A 104 -19.42 11.02 1.11
CA GLU A 104 -18.02 11.04 1.55
C GLU A 104 -17.41 9.63 1.61
N TYR A 105 -18.09 8.67 2.25
CA TYR A 105 -17.53 7.34 2.40
C TYR A 105 -17.61 6.52 1.11
N GLN A 106 -18.53 6.81 0.20
CA GLN A 106 -18.70 6.03 -1.04
C GLN A 106 -17.41 6.04 -1.89
N ASN A 107 -16.70 7.16 -1.95
CA ASN A 107 -15.42 7.25 -2.65
C ASN A 107 -14.35 6.34 -2.00
N CYS A 108 -14.40 6.18 -0.68
CA CYS A 108 -13.52 5.24 0.02
C CYS A 108 -13.87 3.80 -0.37
N LEU A 109 -15.16 3.48 -0.53
CA LEU A 109 -15.59 2.13 -0.89
C LEU A 109 -15.13 1.71 -2.28
N ASP A 110 -14.97 2.64 -3.22
CA ASP A 110 -14.48 2.34 -4.57
C ASP A 110 -13.15 1.56 -4.55
N CYS A 111 -12.28 1.80 -3.59
CA CYS A 111 -11.05 1.03 -3.44
C CYS A 111 -11.12 -0.01 -2.31
N HIS A 112 -11.81 0.31 -1.20
CA HIS A 112 -11.68 -0.47 0.02
C HIS A 112 -12.72 -1.59 0.20
N ALA A 113 -13.94 -1.44 -0.35
CA ALA A 113 -15.00 -2.46 -0.33
C ALA A 113 -16.02 -2.19 -1.46
N PRO A 114 -15.64 -2.42 -2.73
CA PRO A 114 -16.26 -1.78 -3.90
C PRO A 114 -17.58 -2.38 -4.37
N LEU A 115 -17.98 -3.55 -3.87
CA LEU A 115 -19.24 -4.14 -4.30
C LEU A 115 -20.44 -3.34 -3.76
N LYS A 116 -21.51 -3.25 -4.54
CA LYS A 116 -22.77 -2.66 -4.08
C LYS A 116 -23.30 -3.35 -2.82
N GLU A 117 -23.20 -4.68 -2.74
CA GLU A 117 -23.59 -5.46 -1.57
C GLU A 117 -22.76 -5.10 -0.33
N GLN A 118 -21.48 -4.73 -0.51
CA GLN A 118 -20.65 -4.23 0.58
C GLN A 118 -21.15 -2.85 1.04
N ALA A 119 -21.36 -1.92 0.13
CA ALA A 119 -21.93 -0.60 0.45
C ALA A 119 -23.27 -0.72 1.20
N ASP A 120 -24.17 -1.61 0.75
CA ASP A 120 -25.46 -1.84 1.37
C ASP A 120 -25.34 -2.41 2.80
N THR A 121 -24.42 -3.36 3.02
CA THR A 121 -24.18 -3.90 4.38
C THR A 121 -23.57 -2.86 5.33
N LEU A 122 -22.75 -1.93 4.82
CA LEU A 122 -22.22 -0.82 5.61
C LEU A 122 -23.36 0.14 5.99
N ALA A 123 -24.14 0.59 5.01
CA ALA A 123 -25.29 1.48 5.24
C ALA A 123 -26.27 0.87 6.26
N LYS A 124 -26.57 -0.43 6.12
CA LYS A 124 -27.39 -1.19 7.07
C LYS A 124 -26.79 -1.19 8.49
N THR A 125 -25.50 -1.51 8.61
CA THR A 125 -24.80 -1.56 9.91
C THR A 125 -24.80 -0.20 10.60
N ARG A 126 -24.58 0.89 9.85
CA ARG A 126 -24.63 2.26 10.40
C ARG A 126 -26.05 2.62 10.85
N PHE A 127 -27.07 2.30 10.06
CA PHE A 127 -28.48 2.54 10.39
C PHE A 127 -28.90 1.87 11.70
N TYR A 128 -28.66 0.55 11.83
CA TYR A 128 -29.03 -0.19 13.05
C TYR A 128 -28.09 0.07 14.24
N GLY A 129 -26.89 0.57 13.99
CA GLY A 129 -25.98 1.09 15.02
C GLY A 129 -26.35 2.48 15.56
N GLY A 130 -27.53 3.01 15.21
CA GLY A 130 -28.03 4.30 15.70
C GLY A 130 -27.48 5.52 14.95
N ILE A 131 -26.83 5.33 13.80
CA ILE A 131 -26.37 6.43 12.92
C ILE A 131 -27.47 6.69 11.90
N LYS A 132 -28.25 7.76 12.10
CA LYS A 132 -29.33 8.13 11.16
C LYS A 132 -28.74 8.56 9.80
N PRO A 133 -29.25 8.06 8.68
CA PRO A 133 -28.89 8.56 7.35
C PRO A 133 -29.29 10.02 7.24
N LEU A 134 -28.42 10.85 6.63
CA LEU A 134 -28.67 12.28 6.43
C LEU A 134 -29.85 12.57 5.46
N GLY A 135 -30.41 11.55 4.82
CA GLY A 135 -31.57 11.67 3.90
C GLY A 135 -32.84 10.93 4.34
N GLY A 136 -32.89 10.34 5.55
CA GLY A 136 -34.09 9.65 6.05
C GLY A 136 -34.54 8.39 5.28
N ALA A 137 -33.80 7.97 4.24
CA ALA A 137 -34.09 6.75 3.50
C ALA A 137 -33.72 5.51 4.34
N SER A 138 -34.64 4.55 4.40
CA SER A 138 -34.36 3.22 4.95
C SER A 138 -33.38 2.50 4.02
N PRO A 139 -32.39 1.72 4.53
CA PRO A 139 -31.48 0.97 3.68
C PRO A 139 -32.28 0.08 2.71
N THR A 140 -31.99 0.17 1.42
CA THR A 140 -32.57 -0.70 0.40
C THR A 140 -32.31 -2.17 0.78
N GLN A 141 -33.30 -3.03 0.62
CA GLN A 141 -33.12 -4.46 0.87
C GLN A 141 -31.97 -4.99 0.02
N VAL A 142 -31.02 -5.70 0.65
CA VAL A 142 -29.94 -6.37 -0.07
C VAL A 142 -30.60 -7.48 -0.90
N SER A 143 -30.57 -7.35 -2.23
CA SER A 143 -31.18 -8.32 -3.15
C SER A 143 -30.46 -9.68 -3.12
N THR A 144 -29.19 -9.69 -2.73
CA THR A 144 -28.36 -10.89 -2.61
C THR A 144 -28.18 -11.27 -1.14
N PRO A 145 -28.47 -12.53 -0.73
CA PRO A 145 -28.18 -12.98 0.64
C PRO A 145 -26.66 -12.96 0.90
N VAL A 146 -26.21 -12.04 1.75
CA VAL A 146 -24.82 -11.88 2.18
C VAL A 146 -24.75 -11.73 3.69
N SER A 147 -23.59 -11.98 4.29
CA SER A 147 -23.40 -11.70 5.72
C SER A 147 -23.54 -10.20 6.01
N GLU A 148 -24.03 -9.87 7.21
CA GLU A 148 -24.23 -8.47 7.63
C GLU A 148 -22.93 -7.66 7.73
N HIS A 149 -21.78 -8.31 7.56
CA HIS A 149 -20.45 -7.72 7.72
C HIS A 149 -19.56 -7.86 6.49
N LEU A 150 -20.15 -8.09 5.30
CA LEU A 150 -19.39 -8.22 4.04
C LEU A 150 -18.47 -7.01 3.77
N HIS A 151 -18.91 -5.79 4.11
CA HIS A 151 -18.09 -4.57 4.00
C HIS A 151 -16.77 -4.64 4.77
N LYS A 152 -16.72 -5.37 5.91
CA LYS A 152 -15.50 -5.46 6.73
C LYS A 152 -14.43 -6.38 6.11
N LYS A 153 -14.79 -7.18 5.10
CA LYS A 153 -13.87 -8.14 4.46
C LYS A 153 -12.95 -7.50 3.42
N GLY A 154 -13.04 -6.18 3.21
CA GLY A 154 -12.17 -5.44 2.31
C GLY A 154 -12.40 -5.79 0.83
N LEU A 155 -11.31 -5.86 0.05
CA LEU A 155 -11.35 -6.18 -1.37
C LEU A 155 -11.42 -7.71 -1.55
N ILE A 156 -12.63 -8.25 -1.77
CA ILE A 156 -12.90 -9.70 -1.80
C ILE A 156 -12.80 -10.30 -3.22
N CYS A 157 -12.86 -11.64 -3.32
CA CYS A 157 -12.75 -12.37 -4.58
C CYS A 157 -13.75 -11.89 -5.63
N SER A 158 -15.02 -11.74 -5.23
CA SER A 158 -16.13 -11.30 -6.08
C SER A 158 -15.97 -9.85 -6.55
N THR A 159 -15.27 -8.99 -5.79
CA THR A 159 -14.92 -7.64 -6.25
C THR A 159 -14.07 -7.68 -7.52
N CYS A 160 -13.04 -8.53 -7.55
CA CYS A 160 -12.11 -8.59 -8.67
C CYS A 160 -12.59 -9.49 -9.81
N HIS A 161 -13.33 -10.57 -9.51
CA HIS A 161 -13.58 -11.65 -10.46
C HIS A 161 -15.05 -11.85 -10.85
N LEU A 162 -16.00 -11.06 -10.35
CA LEU A 162 -17.43 -11.32 -10.58
C LEU A 162 -18.20 -10.08 -11.04
N ARG A 163 -18.96 -10.22 -12.12
CA ARG A 163 -19.98 -9.23 -12.57
C ARG A 163 -21.24 -9.97 -13.01
N GLY A 164 -22.38 -9.65 -12.41
CA GLY A 164 -23.68 -10.26 -12.76
C GLY A 164 -23.69 -11.80 -12.69
N TYR A 165 -23.04 -12.39 -11.67
CA TYR A 165 -22.87 -13.85 -11.57
C TYR A 165 -22.15 -14.50 -12.77
N GLN A 166 -21.30 -13.75 -13.44
CA GLN A 166 -20.33 -14.25 -14.40
C GLN A 166 -18.92 -14.06 -13.87
N TRP A 167 -18.11 -15.12 -13.94
CA TRP A 167 -16.74 -15.11 -13.46
C TRP A 167 -15.80 -14.66 -14.56
N PHE A 168 -14.88 -13.76 -14.23
CA PHE A 168 -13.89 -13.23 -15.15
C PHE A 168 -12.49 -13.50 -14.62
N GLY A 169 -11.56 -13.77 -15.52
CA GLY A 169 -10.19 -14.10 -15.12
C GLY A 169 -9.21 -14.10 -16.28
N PRO A 170 -7.92 -14.34 -15.99
CA PRO A 170 -6.90 -14.37 -17.03
C PRO A 170 -7.09 -15.57 -17.97
N PRO A 171 -6.49 -15.51 -19.18
CA PRO A 171 -6.40 -16.65 -20.07
C PRO A 171 -5.90 -17.90 -19.35
N ARG A 172 -6.41 -19.07 -19.73
CA ARG A 172 -5.93 -20.33 -19.14
C ARG A 172 -4.44 -20.47 -19.38
N ARG A 173 -3.69 -20.97 -18.39
CA ARG A 173 -2.26 -21.18 -18.61
C ARG A 173 -2.02 -22.31 -19.62
N PRO A 174 -1.02 -22.16 -20.50
CA PRO A 174 -0.71 -23.16 -21.53
C PRO A 174 -0.09 -24.44 -20.95
N ASP A 175 0.52 -24.39 -19.77
CA ASP A 175 1.18 -25.53 -19.11
C ASP A 175 0.21 -26.51 -18.44
N LEU A 176 -1.06 -26.15 -18.31
CA LEU A 176 -2.06 -27.01 -17.67
C LEU A 176 -2.70 -27.99 -18.70
N PRO A 177 -3.03 -29.24 -18.33
CA PRO A 177 -3.62 -30.23 -19.23
C PRO A 177 -4.92 -29.76 -19.91
N PRO A 178 -5.26 -30.15 -21.15
CA PRO A 178 -6.53 -29.78 -21.78
C PRO A 178 -7.75 -30.09 -20.89
N LEU A 179 -8.82 -29.30 -21.02
CA LEU A 179 -10.06 -29.59 -20.31
C LEU A 179 -10.65 -30.90 -20.83
N THR A 180 -10.99 -31.81 -19.92
CA THR A 180 -11.52 -33.14 -20.26
C THR A 180 -13.01 -33.12 -20.61
N SER A 181 -13.75 -32.08 -20.21
CA SER A 181 -15.11 -31.80 -20.62
C SER A 181 -15.46 -30.33 -20.36
N GLU A 182 -16.03 -29.65 -21.35
CA GLU A 182 -16.54 -28.28 -21.20
C GLU A 182 -17.96 -28.23 -20.63
N SER A 183 -18.69 -29.35 -20.60
CA SER A 183 -20.14 -29.35 -20.38
C SER A 183 -20.59 -29.16 -18.93
N ARG A 184 -19.67 -29.17 -17.94
CA ARG A 184 -19.96 -28.93 -16.51
C ARG A 184 -18.75 -28.39 -15.73
N LEU A 185 -18.21 -27.25 -16.15
CA LEU A 185 -17.28 -26.52 -15.30
C LEU A 185 -18.05 -25.88 -14.12
N PRO A 186 -17.45 -25.80 -12.91
CA PRO A 186 -17.96 -24.91 -11.88
C PRO A 186 -18.18 -23.51 -12.44
N HIS A 187 -19.10 -22.76 -11.85
CA HIS A 187 -19.42 -21.38 -12.22
C HIS A 187 -20.03 -21.22 -13.62
N ASN A 188 -20.45 -22.33 -14.26
CA ASN A 188 -20.77 -22.39 -15.69
C ASN A 188 -19.58 -21.94 -16.58
N GLY A 189 -18.35 -22.13 -16.10
CA GLY A 189 -17.14 -21.65 -16.76
C GLY A 189 -16.73 -20.24 -16.32
N TRP A 190 -15.83 -19.62 -17.08
CA TRP A 190 -15.40 -18.24 -16.85
C TRP A 190 -15.14 -17.52 -18.18
N ASN A 191 -15.31 -16.20 -18.15
CA ASN A 191 -14.96 -15.30 -19.23
C ASN A 191 -13.47 -14.94 -19.13
N SER A 192 -12.68 -15.49 -20.04
CA SER A 192 -11.25 -15.21 -20.13
C SER A 192 -11.01 -13.85 -20.78
N HIS A 193 -10.20 -12.99 -20.16
CA HIS A 193 -9.82 -11.70 -20.74
C HIS A 193 -8.38 -11.28 -20.40
N LYS A 194 -7.67 -10.70 -21.37
CA LYS A 194 -6.26 -10.28 -21.22
C LYS A 194 -6.07 -9.15 -20.20
N ALA A 195 -7.11 -8.38 -19.91
CA ALA A 195 -7.08 -7.32 -18.90
C ALA A 195 -6.59 -7.83 -17.52
N PHE A 196 -6.85 -9.08 -17.16
CA PHE A 196 -6.39 -9.67 -15.89
C PHE A 196 -4.87 -9.88 -15.82
N GLU A 197 -4.16 -9.74 -16.94
CA GLU A 197 -2.69 -9.78 -17.02
C GLU A 197 -2.09 -8.40 -17.34
N ASP A 198 -2.92 -7.36 -17.48
CA ASP A 198 -2.54 -5.98 -17.80
C ASP A 198 -2.53 -5.07 -16.56
N SER A 199 -1.53 -4.23 -16.41
CA SER A 199 -1.37 -3.37 -15.21
C SER A 199 -2.48 -2.32 -15.06
N ARG A 200 -3.17 -1.98 -16.14
CA ARG A 200 -4.35 -1.10 -16.11
C ARG A 200 -5.49 -1.65 -15.27
N PHE A 201 -5.57 -2.96 -15.09
CA PHE A 201 -6.54 -3.56 -14.17
C PHE A 201 -6.35 -3.08 -12.73
N CYS A 202 -5.09 -2.89 -12.30
CA CYS A 202 -4.76 -2.40 -10.97
C CYS A 202 -4.93 -0.88 -10.84
N ALA A 203 -4.84 -0.14 -11.96
CA ALA A 203 -4.95 1.31 -12.00
C ALA A 203 -6.34 1.81 -11.54
N ALA A 204 -7.38 0.98 -11.62
CA ALA A 204 -8.72 1.32 -11.13
C ALA A 204 -8.77 1.68 -9.62
N CYS A 205 -7.76 1.28 -8.85
CA CYS A 205 -7.59 1.69 -7.45
C CYS A 205 -6.25 2.40 -7.21
N HIS A 206 -5.16 1.94 -7.83
CA HIS A 206 -3.79 2.42 -7.57
C HIS A 206 -3.37 3.64 -8.41
N GLN A 207 -4.34 4.32 -9.02
CA GLN A 207 -4.14 5.51 -9.83
C GLN A 207 -5.37 6.40 -9.75
N PHE A 208 -5.21 7.59 -9.20
CA PHE A 208 -6.25 8.60 -9.30
C PHE A 208 -6.39 9.08 -10.75
N PRO A 209 -7.62 9.49 -11.15
CA PRO A 209 -7.83 10.05 -12.48
C PRO A 209 -7.01 11.33 -12.66
N ALA A 210 -6.86 11.78 -13.91
CA ALA A 210 -6.02 12.95 -14.23
C ALA A 210 -6.48 14.25 -13.53
N ASN A 211 -7.78 14.37 -13.24
CA ASN A 211 -8.39 15.46 -12.48
C ASN A 211 -8.52 15.16 -10.97
N GLY A 212 -7.95 14.06 -10.50
CA GLY A 212 -7.96 13.67 -9.09
C GLY A 212 -7.11 14.61 -8.23
N TYR A 213 -7.21 14.44 -6.92
CA TYR A 213 -6.52 15.32 -5.97
C TYR A 213 -4.99 15.23 -6.12
N ALA A 214 -4.38 16.38 -6.44
CA ALA A 214 -2.96 16.52 -6.71
C ALA A 214 -2.36 17.68 -5.91
N ILE A 215 -1.10 17.50 -5.51
CA ILE A 215 -0.31 18.51 -4.80
C ILE A 215 0.99 18.67 -5.58
N ASN A 216 1.36 19.91 -5.93
CA ASN A 216 2.51 20.21 -6.78
C ASN A 216 2.50 19.43 -8.10
N GLY A 217 1.31 19.27 -8.72
CA GLY A 217 1.15 18.54 -9.98
C GLY A 217 1.27 17.01 -9.86
N LYS A 218 1.42 16.45 -8.65
CA LYS A 218 1.51 15.00 -8.40
C LYS A 218 0.26 14.51 -7.70
N LEU A 219 -0.45 13.58 -8.33
CA LEU A 219 -1.60 12.88 -7.73
C LEU A 219 -1.21 12.22 -6.40
N LEU A 220 -2.15 12.13 -5.45
CA LEU A 220 -1.90 11.42 -4.20
C LEU A 220 -1.71 9.92 -4.43
N GLU A 221 -2.53 9.32 -5.29
CA GLU A 221 -2.30 7.98 -5.83
C GLU A 221 -1.87 8.06 -7.29
N ASN A 222 -0.61 7.74 -7.56
CA ASN A 222 -0.01 7.88 -8.89
C ASN A 222 0.81 6.65 -9.33
N THR A 223 0.64 5.51 -8.65
CA THR A 223 1.53 4.36 -8.78
C THR A 223 1.55 3.77 -10.19
N TYR A 224 0.41 3.76 -10.88
CA TYR A 224 0.36 3.28 -12.27
C TYR A 224 1.16 4.17 -13.22
N ASN A 225 1.05 5.50 -13.10
CA ASN A 225 1.83 6.42 -13.93
C ASN A 225 3.32 6.33 -13.61
N GLU A 226 3.68 6.26 -12.32
CA GLU A 226 5.07 5.98 -11.90
C GLU A 226 5.59 4.67 -12.52
N TRP A 227 4.76 3.62 -12.54
CA TRP A 227 5.07 2.37 -13.22
C TRP A 227 5.23 2.52 -14.73
N LYS A 228 4.29 3.19 -15.39
CA LYS A 228 4.25 3.36 -16.84
C LYS A 228 5.50 4.05 -17.38
N GLU A 229 6.11 4.93 -16.59
CA GLU A 229 7.33 5.67 -16.93
C GLU A 229 8.64 4.89 -16.65
N SER A 230 8.54 3.68 -16.08
CA SER A 230 9.69 2.91 -15.62
C SER A 230 10.30 1.97 -16.68
N PRO A 231 11.59 1.57 -16.49
CA PRO A 231 12.18 0.47 -17.27
C PRO A 231 11.40 -0.86 -17.17
N GLN A 232 10.72 -1.10 -16.05
CA GLN A 232 9.93 -2.31 -15.82
C GLN A 232 8.71 -2.34 -16.74
N ALA A 233 7.98 -1.22 -16.89
CA ALA A 233 6.91 -1.14 -17.88
C ALA A 233 7.44 -1.29 -19.30
N ALA A 234 8.56 -0.65 -19.63
CA ALA A 234 9.18 -0.72 -20.96
C ALA A 234 9.61 -2.16 -21.35
N THR A 235 9.93 -3.01 -20.37
CA THR A 235 10.28 -4.43 -20.57
C THR A 235 9.09 -5.38 -20.45
N GLY A 236 7.87 -4.85 -20.32
CA GLY A 236 6.63 -5.64 -20.23
C GLY A 236 6.39 -6.28 -18.87
N GLN A 237 7.13 -5.91 -17.82
CA GLN A 237 6.87 -6.40 -16.47
C GLN A 237 5.62 -5.72 -15.90
N THR A 238 4.55 -6.49 -15.76
CA THR A 238 3.26 -6.00 -15.25
C THR A 238 3.18 -6.05 -13.73
N CYS A 239 2.28 -5.26 -13.13
CA CYS A 239 1.93 -5.34 -11.71
C CYS A 239 1.70 -6.78 -11.25
N GLN A 240 0.95 -7.57 -12.03
CA GLN A 240 0.64 -8.96 -11.76
C GLN A 240 1.88 -9.86 -11.75
N SER A 241 2.82 -9.64 -12.68
CA SER A 241 4.02 -10.47 -12.76
C SER A 241 4.90 -10.39 -11.49
N CYS A 242 4.89 -9.24 -10.81
CA CYS A 242 5.65 -9.01 -9.58
C CYS A 242 4.82 -9.23 -8.30
N HIS A 243 3.61 -8.68 -8.21
CA HIS A 243 2.77 -8.72 -7.01
C HIS A 243 1.84 -9.94 -6.93
N MET A 244 1.62 -10.62 -8.06
CA MET A 244 0.85 -11.87 -8.16
C MET A 244 1.66 -12.98 -8.85
N PRO A 245 2.90 -13.26 -8.38
CA PRO A 245 3.79 -14.20 -9.06
C PRO A 245 3.14 -15.57 -9.11
N ASN A 246 3.16 -16.20 -10.28
CA ASN A 246 2.45 -17.46 -10.52
C ASN A 246 0.95 -17.36 -10.14
N ARG A 247 0.28 -16.24 -10.47
CA ARG A 247 -1.15 -15.96 -10.18
C ARG A 247 -1.55 -16.16 -8.71
N ARG A 248 -0.57 -16.06 -7.80
CA ARG A 248 -0.79 -16.11 -6.35
C ARG A 248 -1.37 -14.78 -5.88
N HIS A 249 -2.25 -14.80 -4.90
CA HIS A 249 -2.98 -13.61 -4.43
C HIS A 249 -2.25 -12.95 -3.25
N LEU A 250 -0.94 -12.74 -3.40
CA LEU A 250 -0.04 -12.37 -2.30
C LEU A 250 -0.01 -10.86 -2.04
N TRP A 251 0.10 -10.06 -3.11
CA TRP A 251 0.20 -8.59 -3.09
C TRP A 251 1.12 -8.05 -1.99
N ARG A 252 2.29 -8.68 -1.85
CA ARG A 252 3.31 -8.21 -0.92
C ARG A 252 3.80 -6.85 -1.37
N GLY A 253 4.04 -5.98 -0.41
CA GLY A 253 4.47 -4.60 -0.62
C GLY A 253 5.30 -4.12 0.56
N ILE A 254 5.13 -2.85 0.93
CA ILE A 254 5.96 -2.18 1.94
C ILE A 254 5.89 -2.81 3.34
N HIS A 255 4.82 -3.55 3.66
CA HIS A 255 4.66 -4.29 4.92
C HIS A 255 5.35 -5.66 4.96
N ASP A 256 5.97 -6.12 3.87
CA ASP A 256 6.69 -7.40 3.82
C ASP A 256 8.22 -7.13 3.72
N PRO A 257 9.01 -7.44 4.77
CA PRO A 257 10.44 -7.16 4.78
C PRO A 257 11.22 -7.82 3.63
N LYS A 258 10.79 -9.01 3.16
CA LYS A 258 11.46 -9.70 2.06
C LYS A 258 11.17 -9.00 0.73
N ALA A 259 9.92 -8.59 0.51
CA ALA A 259 9.53 -7.83 -0.68
C ALA A 259 10.28 -6.48 -0.74
N VAL A 260 10.36 -5.77 0.39
CA VAL A 260 11.14 -4.52 0.46
C VAL A 260 12.62 -4.78 0.18
N ARG A 261 13.22 -5.82 0.79
CA ARG A 261 14.63 -6.16 0.57
C ARG A 261 14.93 -6.50 -0.88
N SER A 262 14.02 -7.18 -1.58
CA SER A 262 14.18 -7.49 -3.01
C SER A 262 14.00 -6.28 -3.93
N GLY A 263 13.35 -5.21 -3.46
CA GLY A 263 13.11 -4.00 -4.23
C GLY A 263 14.33 -3.08 -4.35
N VAL A 264 15.30 -3.22 -3.44
CA VAL A 264 16.41 -2.27 -3.30
C VAL A 264 17.77 -2.95 -3.22
N ASP A 265 18.80 -2.28 -3.74
CA ASP A 265 20.19 -2.59 -3.44
C ASP A 265 20.71 -1.70 -2.31
N ILE A 266 21.52 -2.25 -1.41
CA ILE A 266 22.04 -1.54 -0.23
C ILE A 266 23.53 -1.78 -0.17
N GLN A 267 24.30 -0.70 -0.19
CA GLN A 267 25.76 -0.76 -0.16
C GLN A 267 26.32 0.08 0.99
N VAL A 268 27.45 -0.36 1.54
CA VAL A 268 28.17 0.34 2.61
C VAL A 268 29.64 0.45 2.22
N SER A 269 30.13 1.67 2.11
CA SER A 269 31.56 1.95 1.90
C SER A 269 32.39 1.55 3.12
N PRO A 270 33.70 1.25 2.96
CA PRO A 270 34.57 0.97 4.09
C PRO A 270 34.53 2.08 5.14
N VAL A 271 34.49 1.68 6.42
CA VAL A 271 34.57 2.63 7.54
C VAL A 271 36.01 3.12 7.65
N LYS A 272 36.18 4.44 7.68
CA LYS A 272 37.48 5.10 7.83
C LYS A 272 37.54 5.84 9.15
N ILE A 273 38.67 5.73 9.83
CA ILE A 273 38.98 6.51 11.03
C ILE A 273 40.22 7.33 10.71
N THR A 274 40.08 8.66 10.66
CA THR A 274 41.15 9.57 10.25
C THR A 274 40.98 10.88 11.01
N ASP A 275 42.06 11.44 11.54
CA ASP A 275 42.09 12.72 12.26
C ASP A 275 41.06 12.84 13.39
N GLY A 276 40.79 11.73 14.09
CA GLY A 276 39.80 11.69 15.19
C GLY A 276 38.34 11.68 14.72
N PHE A 277 38.06 11.48 13.43
CA PHE A 277 36.72 11.30 12.88
C PHE A 277 36.50 9.86 12.43
N VAL A 278 35.26 9.40 12.55
CA VAL A 278 34.78 8.18 11.90
C VAL A 278 33.89 8.58 10.72
N SER A 279 34.13 7.96 9.56
CA SER A 279 33.35 8.22 8.35
C SER A 279 33.03 6.94 7.57
N THR A 280 31.90 6.95 6.89
CA THR A 280 31.45 5.89 5.97
C THR A 280 30.30 6.42 5.11
N GLN A 281 29.89 5.65 4.11
CA GLN A 281 28.72 5.97 3.30
C GLN A 281 27.80 4.75 3.28
N LEU A 282 26.52 4.96 3.57
CA LEU A 282 25.44 4.01 3.35
C LEU A 282 24.61 4.50 2.17
N SER A 283 24.40 3.64 1.18
CA SER A 283 23.56 3.94 0.02
C SER A 283 22.46 2.91 -0.13
N MET A 284 21.32 3.36 -0.65
CA MET A 284 20.18 2.53 -1.03
C MET A 284 19.70 2.95 -2.41
N THR A 285 19.60 1.99 -3.33
CA THR A 285 19.13 2.21 -4.70
C THR A 285 17.82 1.47 -4.95
N ASN A 286 16.83 2.13 -5.54
CA ASN A 286 15.63 1.46 -6.04
C ASN A 286 15.96 0.70 -7.33
N THR A 287 16.32 -0.58 -7.21
CA THR A 287 16.83 -1.35 -8.34
C THR A 287 15.78 -2.21 -9.03
N ALA A 288 14.72 -2.60 -8.33
CA ALA A 288 13.78 -3.59 -8.84
C ALA A 288 12.32 -3.13 -8.85
N THR A 289 11.93 -2.10 -8.07
CA THR A 289 10.54 -1.64 -8.11
C THR A 289 10.30 -0.80 -9.36
N GLY A 290 9.18 -1.09 -10.05
CA GLY A 290 8.78 -0.35 -11.25
C GLY A 290 8.18 1.02 -10.94
N HIS A 291 8.00 1.43 -9.69
CA HIS A 291 7.42 2.71 -9.32
C HIS A 291 8.35 3.42 -8.33
N TYR A 292 7.93 4.55 -7.75
CA TYR A 292 8.75 5.19 -6.72
C TYR A 292 8.86 4.28 -5.48
N PHE A 293 10.00 4.32 -4.80
CA PHE A 293 10.23 3.60 -3.56
C PHE A 293 10.44 4.57 -2.38
N PRO A 294 9.61 4.48 -1.33
CA PRO A 294 8.28 3.88 -1.35
C PRO A 294 7.34 4.67 -2.28
N THR A 295 6.28 4.06 -2.81
CA THR A 295 5.22 4.82 -3.50
C THR A 295 4.25 5.41 -2.45
N TYR A 296 3.40 6.35 -2.87
CA TYR A 296 2.46 7.10 -2.04
C TYR A 296 3.11 8.06 -1.03
N VAL A 297 2.24 8.72 -0.26
CA VAL A 297 2.60 9.61 0.86
C VAL A 297 2.74 8.84 2.17
N THR A 298 2.35 7.56 2.19
CA THR A 298 2.15 6.79 3.41
C THR A 298 3.45 6.33 4.06
N PRO A 299 4.38 5.67 3.33
CA PRO A 299 5.52 5.05 3.97
C PRO A 299 6.73 5.97 4.07
N LYS A 300 7.58 5.69 5.06
CA LYS A 300 8.84 6.40 5.28
C LYS A 300 9.98 5.41 5.48
N ILE A 301 11.11 5.69 4.83
CA ILE A 301 12.37 4.95 5.06
C ILE A 301 13.34 5.87 5.76
N VAL A 302 14.01 5.33 6.78
CA VAL A 302 14.97 6.08 7.60
C VAL A 302 16.31 5.36 7.56
N MET A 303 17.26 5.92 6.81
CA MET A 303 18.65 5.51 6.84
C MET A 303 19.34 6.23 8.01
N GLN A 304 19.99 5.52 8.91
CA GLN A 304 20.64 6.09 10.09
C GLN A 304 22.05 5.51 10.27
N ALA A 305 22.94 6.34 10.79
CA ALA A 305 24.24 5.91 11.28
C ALA A 305 24.57 6.62 12.60
N TYR A 306 25.11 5.88 13.57
CA TYR A 306 25.45 6.39 14.89
C TYR A 306 26.50 5.53 15.60
N GLN A 307 27.16 6.10 16.61
CA GLN A 307 28.15 5.39 17.42
C GLN A 307 27.49 4.82 18.69
N GLU A 308 27.88 3.62 19.09
CA GLU A 308 27.47 2.97 20.33
C GLU A 308 28.66 2.69 21.24
N ASN A 309 28.41 2.68 22.55
CA ASN A 309 29.38 2.23 23.54
C ASN A 309 29.33 0.71 23.80
N LYS A 310 30.16 0.23 24.73
CA LYS A 310 30.21 -1.19 25.14
C LYS A 310 28.87 -1.76 25.59
N GLN A 311 27.96 -0.93 26.09
CA GLN A 311 26.63 -1.33 26.55
C GLN A 311 25.57 -1.29 25.43
N GLY A 312 25.97 -0.98 24.18
CA GLY A 312 25.04 -0.81 23.06
C GLY A 312 24.22 0.47 23.12
N LYS A 313 24.57 1.42 23.99
CA LYS A 313 23.87 2.71 24.10
C LYS A 313 24.37 3.65 23.00
N LEU A 314 23.44 4.25 22.26
CA LEU A 314 23.71 5.34 21.31
C LEU A 314 24.42 6.51 22.02
N LEU A 315 25.51 6.98 21.42
CA LEU A 315 26.29 8.10 21.92
C LEU A 315 25.74 9.43 21.42
N GLU A 316 25.63 10.41 22.31
CA GLU A 316 25.05 11.73 22.03
C GLU A 316 25.75 12.45 20.88
N ASN A 317 24.95 13.13 20.06
CA ASN A 317 25.41 13.91 18.91
C ASN A 317 26.21 13.09 17.88
N THR A 318 25.97 11.77 17.81
CA THR A 318 26.58 10.91 16.78
C THR A 318 25.57 10.39 15.77
N LEU A 319 24.28 10.58 15.98
CA LEU A 319 23.22 10.15 15.07
C LEU A 319 23.10 11.08 13.87
N GLN A 320 23.19 10.51 12.67
CA GLN A 320 22.89 11.18 11.41
C GLN A 320 21.89 10.34 10.62
N GLN A 321 21.04 11.00 9.84
CA GLN A 321 19.93 10.36 9.14
C GLN A 321 19.70 10.94 7.75
N THR A 322 19.24 10.09 6.84
CA THR A 322 18.64 10.46 5.56
C THR A 322 17.24 9.87 5.50
N ILE A 323 16.25 10.69 5.13
CA ILE A 323 14.84 10.32 5.07
C ILE A 323 14.40 10.18 3.62
N ILE A 324 13.68 9.10 3.31
CA ILE A 324 13.08 8.81 2.01
C ILE A 324 11.57 8.72 2.22
N GLU A 325 10.84 9.78 1.89
CA GLU A 325 9.37 9.84 1.93
C GLU A 325 8.87 11.00 1.06
N ARG A 326 7.56 11.01 0.76
CA ARG A 326 6.86 12.23 0.33
C ARG A 326 6.15 12.82 1.53
N HIS A 327 6.77 13.82 2.13
CA HIS A 327 6.30 14.38 3.39
C HIS A 327 5.28 15.49 3.16
N LEU A 328 4.03 15.21 3.54
CA LEU A 328 2.94 16.17 3.49
C LEU A 328 2.43 16.54 4.88
N SER A 329 1.74 17.69 4.95
CA SER A 329 0.86 18.03 6.07
C SER A 329 -0.30 17.03 6.18
N LEU A 330 -0.84 16.84 7.39
CA LEU A 330 -1.92 15.86 7.64
C LEU A 330 -3.23 16.21 6.93
N ASP A 331 -3.46 17.49 6.63
CA ASP A 331 -4.60 17.95 5.83
C ASP A 331 -4.35 17.86 4.31
N LEU A 332 -3.21 17.29 3.91
CA LEU A 332 -2.80 17.07 2.51
C LEU A 332 -2.73 18.36 1.68
N SER A 333 -2.57 19.53 2.31
CA SER A 333 -2.52 20.82 1.61
C SER A 333 -1.11 21.24 1.20
N THR A 334 -0.09 20.78 1.91
CA THR A 334 1.30 21.25 1.76
C THR A 334 2.25 20.09 1.63
N GLU A 335 3.06 20.11 0.57
CA GLU A 335 4.22 19.23 0.44
C GLU A 335 5.47 19.93 0.98
N TYR A 336 6.08 19.34 2.00
CA TYR A 336 7.31 19.85 2.59
C TYR A 336 8.54 19.40 1.79
N PHE A 337 8.56 18.13 1.38
CA PHE A 337 9.59 17.57 0.50
C PHE A 337 9.14 16.23 -0.09
N ASP A 338 9.77 15.80 -1.18
CA ASP A 338 9.62 14.47 -1.76
C ASP A 338 11.00 13.92 -2.10
N THR A 339 11.47 12.97 -1.29
CA THR A 339 12.78 12.31 -1.44
C THR A 339 12.63 10.83 -1.81
N ARG A 340 11.43 10.41 -2.22
CA ARG A 340 11.17 9.04 -2.72
C ARG A 340 12.08 8.74 -3.91
N LEU A 341 12.45 7.47 -4.06
CA LEU A 341 13.38 7.03 -5.10
C LEU A 341 12.64 6.56 -6.35
N ALA A 342 12.76 7.29 -7.46
CA ALA A 342 12.34 6.76 -8.76
C ALA A 342 13.14 5.49 -9.12
N PRO A 343 12.66 4.65 -10.06
CA PRO A 343 13.43 3.49 -10.53
C PRO A 343 14.86 3.88 -10.94
N GLY A 344 15.85 3.20 -10.38
CA GLY A 344 17.28 3.44 -10.58
C GLY A 344 17.90 4.53 -9.71
N GLN A 345 17.11 5.32 -8.95
CA GLN A 345 17.65 6.38 -8.09
C GLN A 345 18.23 5.84 -6.78
N THR A 346 19.22 6.57 -6.26
CA THR A 346 19.96 6.22 -5.04
C THR A 346 19.84 7.31 -3.97
N ALA A 347 19.47 6.91 -2.76
CA ALA A 347 19.66 7.72 -1.55
C ALA A 347 21.03 7.42 -0.94
N ILE A 348 21.67 8.46 -0.41
CA ILE A 348 22.98 8.38 0.23
C ILE A 348 22.92 9.01 1.62
N LEU A 349 23.41 8.29 2.63
CA LEU A 349 23.78 8.82 3.93
C LEU A 349 25.31 8.86 4.02
N ASN A 350 25.88 10.06 3.91
CA ASN A 350 27.30 10.29 4.16
C ASN A 350 27.50 10.52 5.65
N TYR A 351 28.02 9.52 6.35
CA TYR A 351 28.29 9.61 7.77
C TYR A 351 29.67 10.18 8.01
N GLN A 352 29.76 11.25 8.80
CA GLN A 352 31.02 11.76 9.33
C GLN A 352 30.79 12.43 10.67
N ALA A 353 31.42 11.91 11.73
CA ALA A 353 31.29 12.47 13.07
C ALA A 353 32.62 12.31 13.85
N PRO A 354 32.90 13.19 14.83
CA PRO A 354 34.00 12.97 15.75
C PRO A 354 33.88 11.60 16.42
N LEU A 355 34.98 10.86 16.48
CA LEU A 355 35.06 9.59 17.18
C LEU A 355 34.93 9.87 18.68
N LYS A 356 33.82 9.44 19.29
CA LYS A 356 33.63 9.62 20.73
C LYS A 356 34.55 8.65 21.49
N PRO A 357 35.17 9.05 22.61
CA PRO A 357 36.08 8.18 23.37
C PRO A 357 35.47 6.85 23.83
N GLN A 358 34.16 6.83 24.07
CA GLN A 358 33.43 5.64 24.52
C GLN A 358 32.96 4.74 23.38
N THR A 359 33.22 5.10 22.12
CA THR A 359 32.77 4.36 20.94
C THR A 359 33.45 3.01 20.87
N THR A 360 32.64 1.98 20.68
CA THR A 360 33.11 0.62 20.34
C THR A 360 32.52 0.12 19.04
N THR A 361 31.40 0.68 18.61
CA THR A 361 30.71 0.24 17.41
C THR A 361 30.17 1.44 16.65
N LEU A 362 30.37 1.45 15.33
CA LEU A 362 29.56 2.24 14.40
C LEU A 362 28.40 1.39 13.90
N VAL A 363 27.18 1.85 14.09
CA VAL A 363 25.97 1.14 13.65
C VAL A 363 25.37 1.89 12.47
N LEU A 364 25.10 1.15 11.39
CA LEU A 364 24.33 1.60 10.24
C LEU A 364 23.03 0.81 10.20
N ILE A 365 21.90 1.49 10.10
CA ILE A 365 20.58 0.88 10.13
C ILE A 365 19.67 1.53 9.10
N ILE A 366 18.81 0.73 8.48
CA ILE A 366 17.73 1.19 7.63
C ILE A 366 16.44 0.67 8.24
N LYS A 367 15.56 1.60 8.63
CA LYS A 367 14.23 1.30 9.16
C LYS A 367 13.18 1.62 8.10
N VAL A 368 12.12 0.82 8.08
CA VAL A 368 10.94 1.03 7.26
C VAL A 368 9.78 1.28 8.22
N GLU A 369 9.08 2.37 7.98
CA GLU A 369 7.85 2.76 8.66
C GLU A 369 6.72 2.71 7.62
N PRO A 370 6.08 1.53 7.41
CA PRO A 370 5.11 1.34 6.33
C PRO A 370 3.93 2.31 6.36
N ASP A 371 3.47 2.65 7.57
CA ASP A 371 2.23 3.40 7.82
C ASP A 371 2.50 4.81 8.38
N ALA A 372 3.69 5.37 8.18
CA ALA A 372 4.18 6.59 8.85
C ALA A 372 3.21 7.79 8.78
N PHE A 373 2.61 8.07 7.62
CA PHE A 373 1.59 9.12 7.49
C PHE A 373 0.38 8.85 8.39
N TYR A 374 -0.15 7.62 8.35
CA TYR A 374 -1.34 7.24 9.10
C TYR A 374 -1.08 7.15 10.59
N THR A 375 0.10 6.72 11.03
CA THR A 375 0.48 6.77 12.46
C THR A 375 0.39 8.19 13.00
N ARG A 376 0.92 9.18 12.27
CA ARG A 376 0.80 10.61 12.65
C ARG A 376 -0.66 11.05 12.65
N LEU A 377 -1.43 10.68 11.62
CA LEU A 377 -2.85 11.01 11.54
C LEU A 377 -3.61 10.48 12.77
N TYR A 378 -3.47 9.20 13.09
CA TYR A 378 -4.19 8.58 14.20
C TYR A 378 -3.80 9.18 15.56
N GLN A 379 -2.52 9.51 15.76
CA GLN A 379 -2.08 10.24 16.96
C GLN A 379 -2.78 11.58 17.06
N THR A 380 -2.77 12.38 16.00
CA THR A 380 -3.44 13.70 15.99
C THR A 380 -4.95 13.58 16.19
N LEU A 381 -5.61 12.61 15.57
CA LEU A 381 -7.05 12.37 15.80
C LEU A 381 -7.32 12.09 17.30
N LEU A 382 -6.52 11.22 17.94
CA LEU A 382 -6.71 10.87 19.35
C LEU A 382 -6.36 12.01 20.31
N GLU A 383 -5.41 12.88 19.97
CA GLU A 383 -5.06 14.06 20.76
C GLU A 383 -6.13 15.17 20.69
N GLU A 384 -6.92 15.21 19.61
CA GLU A 384 -7.97 16.22 19.37
C GLU A 384 -9.38 15.73 19.75
N ASP A 385 -9.50 14.71 20.61
CA ASP A 385 -10.76 14.07 21.03
C ASP A 385 -11.63 13.61 19.84
N PHE A 386 -11.03 12.86 18.91
CA PHE A 386 -11.73 12.25 17.78
C PHE A 386 -12.87 11.33 18.24
N THR A 387 -14.10 11.86 18.13
CA THR A 387 -15.42 11.21 18.07
C THR A 387 -15.56 9.88 18.80
N ASP A 388 -16.46 9.80 19.78
CA ASP A 388 -16.71 8.59 20.59
C ASP A 388 -16.93 7.29 19.79
N LYS A 389 -17.44 7.35 18.55
CA LYS A 389 -17.81 6.16 17.74
C LYS A 389 -16.61 5.48 17.10
N GLY A 390 -15.63 6.25 16.63
CA GLY A 390 -14.46 5.74 15.91
C GLY A 390 -13.24 5.47 16.81
N THR A 391 -13.19 6.04 18.02
CA THR A 391 -11.98 6.06 18.87
C THR A 391 -11.35 4.69 19.10
N THR A 392 -12.15 3.66 19.40
CA THR A 392 -11.64 2.30 19.66
C THR A 392 -10.94 1.72 18.42
N LEU A 393 -11.49 1.96 17.23
CA LEU A 393 -10.90 1.50 15.97
C LEU A 393 -9.63 2.29 15.65
N ILE A 394 -9.61 3.61 15.89
CA ILE A 394 -8.40 4.41 15.68
C ILE A 394 -7.29 4.03 16.66
N LEU A 395 -7.60 3.70 17.91
CA LEU A 395 -6.63 3.15 18.86
C LEU A 395 -6.02 1.83 18.36
N GLN A 396 -6.87 0.93 17.85
CA GLN A 396 -6.39 -0.31 17.22
C GLN A 396 -5.51 -0.02 16.00
N ALA A 397 -5.92 0.90 15.13
CA ALA A 397 -5.16 1.29 13.94
C ALA A 397 -3.81 1.93 14.28
N LEU A 398 -3.74 2.73 15.35
CA LEU A 398 -2.50 3.30 15.86
C LEU A 398 -1.55 2.20 16.37
N ALA A 399 -2.07 1.23 17.12
CA ALA A 399 -1.29 0.10 17.59
C ALA A 399 -0.75 -0.74 16.41
N GLU A 400 -1.61 -1.07 15.43
CA GLU A 400 -1.23 -1.82 14.24
C GLU A 400 -0.19 -1.10 13.37
N SER A 401 -0.39 0.20 13.11
CA SER A 401 0.52 1.01 12.31
C SER A 401 1.89 1.17 12.98
N THR A 402 1.93 1.39 14.30
CA THR A 402 3.17 1.48 15.07
C THR A 402 3.92 0.15 15.08
N ALA A 403 3.21 -0.96 15.25
CA ALA A 403 3.78 -2.31 15.27
C ALA A 403 4.27 -2.78 13.88
N SER A 404 3.88 -2.09 12.81
CA SER A 404 4.27 -2.43 11.44
C SER A 404 5.73 -2.08 11.11
N ASN A 405 6.38 -1.26 11.93
CA ASN A 405 7.75 -0.79 11.71
C ASN A 405 8.75 -1.94 11.82
N PHE A 406 9.75 -1.97 10.93
CA PHE A 406 10.79 -3.00 10.98
C PHE A 406 12.15 -2.49 10.50
N THR A 407 13.20 -3.19 10.94
CA THR A 407 14.57 -2.97 10.46
C THR A 407 14.80 -3.78 9.19
N LEU A 408 15.00 -3.09 8.06
CA LEU A 408 15.30 -3.73 6.77
C LEU A 408 16.76 -4.20 6.69
N TYR A 409 17.67 -3.39 7.24
CA TYR A 409 19.10 -3.63 7.18
C TYR A 409 19.78 -3.11 8.44
N GLN A 410 20.75 -3.85 8.95
CA GLN A 410 21.61 -3.42 10.04
C GLN A 410 23.02 -3.95 9.82
N LYS A 411 24.01 -3.07 9.92
CA LYS A 411 25.42 -3.43 9.94
C LYS A 411 26.11 -2.76 11.12
N ARG A 412 26.89 -3.54 11.84
CA ARG A 412 27.64 -3.11 13.03
C ARG A 412 29.12 -3.26 12.73
N HIS A 413 29.87 -2.17 12.81
CA HIS A 413 31.31 -2.14 12.59
C HIS A 413 32.01 -1.87 13.92
N LEU A 414 32.84 -2.81 14.37
CA LEU A 414 33.67 -2.59 15.54
C LEU A 414 34.67 -1.48 15.26
N VAL A 415 34.73 -0.53 16.16
CA VAL A 415 35.66 0.60 16.16
C VAL A 415 36.54 0.42 17.38
N PHE A 416 37.79 0.02 17.17
CA PHE A 416 38.76 -0.11 18.25
C PHE A 416 39.44 1.24 18.48
N PRO A 417 39.25 1.88 19.65
CA PRO A 417 40.04 3.05 20.00
C PRO A 417 41.48 2.59 20.23
N GLY A 418 42.43 3.08 19.41
CA GLY A 418 43.87 2.91 19.70
C GLY A 418 44.73 2.20 18.64
N ALA A 419 44.24 1.89 17.44
CA ALA A 419 45.15 1.62 16.33
C ALA A 419 45.70 2.94 15.79
N SER A 420 46.72 3.47 16.46
CA SER A 420 47.66 4.39 15.81
C SER A 420 48.13 3.75 14.50
N PRO A 421 48.36 4.48 13.40
CA PRO A 421 49.13 3.91 12.30
C PRO A 421 50.47 3.50 12.91
N LEU A 422 50.73 2.20 12.98
CA LEU A 422 52.08 1.72 13.22
C LEU A 422 52.91 2.25 12.06
N GLU A 423 53.66 3.32 12.30
CA GLU A 423 54.91 3.53 11.58
C GLU A 423 55.65 2.20 11.65
N SER A 424 55.86 1.57 10.49
CA SER A 424 56.61 0.33 10.45
C SER A 424 58.02 0.59 10.97
N PRO A 425 58.46 -0.02 12.08
CA PRO A 425 59.88 -0.12 12.34
C PRO A 425 60.39 -1.28 11.50
N ASN A 426 61.47 -1.01 10.78
CA ASN A 426 62.30 -1.95 10.03
C ASN A 426 61.95 -2.10 8.55
N GLY A 427 62.63 -1.25 7.78
CA GLY A 427 63.27 -1.73 6.58
C GLY A 427 64.11 -2.98 6.90
N ALA A 428 63.78 -4.07 6.24
CA ALA A 428 64.70 -5.17 6.00
C ALA A 428 64.46 -5.64 4.57
N ARG A 429 65.39 -5.26 3.68
CA ARG A 429 65.69 -6.02 2.47
C ARG A 429 66.28 -7.38 2.86
N LEU A 430 66.16 -8.34 1.94
CA LEU A 430 66.75 -9.69 1.81
C LEU A 430 65.59 -10.70 1.71
N ILE A 431 65.37 -11.47 0.64
CA ILE A 431 66.11 -11.82 -0.59
C ILE A 431 65.11 -11.87 -1.75
#